data_AF-A0A0M9DJ32-F1
#
_entry.id   AF-A0A0M9DJ32-F1
#
_cell.length_a   1.000
_cell.length_b   1.000
_cell.length_c   1.000
_cell.angle_alpha   90.00
_cell.angle_beta   90.00
_cell.angle_gamma   90.00
#
_symmetry.space_group_name_H-M   'P 1'
#
loop_
_entity.id
_entity.type
_entity.pdbx_description
1 polymer ?
#
loop_
_entity_poly.entity_id
_entity_poly.type
_entity_poly.pdbx_seq_one_letter_code
_entity_poly.pdbx_strand_id
1 'polypeptide(L)'
;MKLIQNEWMKLWHKKGTWAMVAMLICVIVVPGAIMKYYDGKSADEGSWQEVEQQTIQANKEMLASGELTEEDSVYFEEQTAISEYRLANDVPSQRETSLVSFMSFASNLLTLVTLFTVIVAASIVSSEFSTGTIKMLLTRPISRMKVLTSKLLTTFLFGLFLVTVNIVVSAFVGLLLFGIGTGVELEIVDGQIVEKAVWEDLAYYYVLSGGDFVMSTLFAFLVGSVFRSSSLAIGLTMFLSFTGGMIVMFLSRYDIVKYIWLTHSDLTQYLQGDFMVEGITMPFSLTILTIYAILFLVISYTTFIKRDVTA
;
A
#
# COMPACT_ATOMS: atom_id res chain seq x y z
N MET A 1 -7.05 -26.06 -9.74
CA MET A 1 -6.87 -25.16 -10.89
C MET A 1 -8.18 -24.77 -11.58
N LYS A 2 -9.00 -25.71 -12.10
CA LYS A 2 -10.26 -25.38 -12.79
C LYS A 2 -11.22 -24.46 -11.99
N LEU A 3 -11.31 -24.61 -10.66
CA LEU A 3 -12.15 -23.75 -9.83
C LEU A 3 -11.68 -22.29 -9.79
N ILE A 4 -10.37 -22.07 -9.62
CA ILE A 4 -9.76 -20.74 -9.62
C ILE A 4 -9.97 -20.07 -10.99
N GLN A 5 -9.75 -20.82 -12.07
CA GLN A 5 -10.02 -20.32 -13.43
C GLN A 5 -11.47 -19.89 -13.62
N ASN A 6 -12.43 -20.66 -13.11
CA ASN A 6 -13.84 -20.30 -13.19
C ASN A 6 -14.16 -19.02 -12.44
N GLU A 7 -13.66 -18.88 -11.20
CA GLU A 7 -13.87 -17.67 -10.41
C GLU A 7 -13.17 -16.46 -11.04
N TRP A 8 -11.96 -16.65 -11.59
CA TRP A 8 -11.24 -15.62 -12.35
C TRP A 8 -12.05 -15.14 -13.55
N MET A 9 -12.55 -16.06 -14.38
CA MET A 9 -13.41 -15.71 -15.52
C MET A 9 -14.65 -14.95 -15.07
N LYS A 10 -15.33 -15.39 -14.00
CA LYS A 10 -16.51 -14.69 -13.47
C LYS A 10 -16.21 -13.24 -13.09
N LEU A 11 -15.04 -12.96 -12.48
CA LEU A 11 -14.65 -11.60 -12.14
C LEU A 11 -14.56 -10.72 -13.39
N TRP A 12 -13.85 -11.18 -14.43
CA TRP A 12 -13.67 -10.40 -15.66
C TRP A 12 -14.94 -10.20 -16.50
N HIS A 13 -15.99 -10.99 -16.28
CA HIS A 13 -17.30 -10.73 -16.89
C HIS A 13 -18.07 -9.58 -16.22
N LYS A 14 -17.68 -9.17 -15.00
CA LYS A 14 -18.31 -8.04 -14.30
C LYS A 14 -17.75 -6.72 -14.84
N LYS A 15 -18.65 -5.82 -15.27
CA LYS A 15 -18.28 -4.46 -15.70
C LYS A 15 -17.47 -3.70 -14.64
N GLY A 16 -17.77 -3.92 -13.36
CA GLY A 16 -17.05 -3.30 -12.25
C GLY A 16 -15.56 -3.65 -12.21
N THR A 17 -15.17 -4.86 -12.59
CA THR A 17 -13.75 -5.28 -12.61
C THR A 17 -12.96 -4.49 -13.65
N TRP A 18 -13.54 -4.28 -14.84
CA TRP A 18 -12.94 -3.40 -15.86
C TRP A 18 -12.85 -1.95 -15.39
N ALA A 19 -13.88 -1.45 -14.71
CA ALA A 19 -13.88 -0.10 -14.15
C ALA A 19 -12.77 0.11 -13.11
N MET A 20 -12.50 -0.88 -12.24
CA MET A 20 -11.40 -0.83 -11.27
C MET A 20 -10.04 -0.69 -11.96
N VAL A 21 -9.77 -1.51 -12.98
CA VAL A 21 -8.50 -1.47 -13.73
C VAL A 21 -8.35 -0.14 -14.47
N ALA A 22 -9.40 0.31 -15.16
CA ALA A 22 -9.38 1.59 -15.88
C ALA A 22 -9.20 2.78 -14.94
N MET A 23 -9.86 2.77 -13.77
CA MET A 23 -9.71 3.79 -12.75
C MET A 23 -8.29 3.80 -12.17
N LEU A 24 -7.71 2.64 -11.87
CA LEU A 24 -6.34 2.55 -11.38
C LEU A 24 -5.35 3.15 -12.39
N ILE A 25 -5.47 2.80 -13.67
CA ILE A 25 -4.63 3.37 -14.73
C ILE A 25 -4.80 4.89 -14.82
N CYS A 26 -6.06 5.37 -14.79
CA CYS A 26 -6.36 6.79 -14.85
C CYS A 26 -5.74 7.57 -13.68
N VAL A 27 -5.84 7.05 -12.46
CA VAL A 27 -5.29 7.65 -11.23
C VAL A 27 -3.75 7.63 -11.22
N ILE A 28 -3.10 6.77 -12.02
CA ILE A 28 -1.64 6.82 -12.20
C ILE A 28 -1.29 7.85 -13.29
N VAL A 29 -1.94 7.78 -14.45
CA VAL A 29 -1.58 8.60 -15.63
C VAL A 29 -1.88 10.08 -15.43
N VAL A 30 -3.03 10.44 -14.83
CA VAL A 30 -3.45 11.85 -14.68
C VAL A 30 -2.49 12.63 -13.78
N PRO A 31 -2.14 12.18 -12.55
CA PRO A 31 -1.11 12.84 -11.75
C PRO A 31 0.25 12.88 -12.43
N GLY A 32 0.66 11.81 -13.15
CA GLY A 32 1.92 11.81 -13.90
C GLY A 32 1.97 12.90 -14.97
N ALA A 33 0.87 13.09 -15.73
CA ALA A 33 0.77 14.17 -16.71
C ALA A 33 0.80 15.56 -16.05
N ILE A 34 0.14 15.71 -14.91
CA ILE A 34 0.14 16.96 -14.13
C ILE A 34 1.56 17.25 -13.61
N MET A 35 2.22 16.28 -12.99
CA MET A 35 3.61 16.39 -12.52
C MET A 35 4.53 16.79 -13.66
N LYS A 36 4.41 16.18 -14.84
CA LYS A 36 5.22 16.54 -16.00
C LYS A 36 4.98 17.97 -16.50
N TYR A 37 3.74 18.44 -16.42
CA TYR A 37 3.38 19.81 -16.80
C TYR A 37 4.01 20.86 -15.86
N TYR A 38 4.09 20.57 -14.57
CA TYR A 38 4.75 21.45 -13.59
C TYR A 38 6.27 21.36 -13.65
N ASP A 39 6.82 20.15 -13.82
CA ASP A 39 8.25 19.89 -14.05
C ASP A 39 8.82 20.77 -15.18
N GLY A 40 8.12 20.82 -16.32
CA GLY A 40 8.52 21.66 -17.46
C GLY A 40 8.46 23.17 -17.21
N LYS A 41 7.84 23.63 -16.12
CA LYS A 41 7.82 25.04 -15.71
C LYS A 41 8.88 25.38 -14.66
N SER A 42 9.27 24.41 -13.83
CA SER A 42 10.32 24.56 -12.81
C SER A 42 11.73 24.37 -13.40
N ALA A 43 11.86 23.73 -14.57
CA ALA A 43 13.15 23.48 -15.23
C ALA A 43 13.92 24.73 -15.73
N ASP A 44 13.42 25.95 -15.48
CA ASP A 44 14.08 27.23 -15.81
C ASP A 44 14.93 27.78 -14.65
N GLU A 45 14.99 27.07 -13.50
CA GLU A 45 15.76 27.46 -12.31
C GLU A 45 17.22 26.95 -12.37
N GLY A 46 18.03 27.57 -13.23
CA GLY A 46 19.49 27.56 -13.09
C GLY A 46 20.22 26.21 -13.27
N SER A 47 21.53 26.24 -13.02
CA SER A 47 22.36 25.02 -12.93
C SER A 47 22.09 24.29 -11.62
N TRP A 48 22.30 22.97 -11.56
CA TRP A 48 22.05 22.20 -10.33
C TRP A 48 22.88 22.73 -9.15
N GLN A 49 24.06 23.31 -9.41
CA GLN A 49 24.88 23.96 -8.38
C GLN A 49 24.18 25.18 -7.76
N GLU A 50 23.44 25.95 -8.56
CA GLU A 50 22.68 27.10 -8.07
C GLU A 50 21.50 26.65 -7.20
N VAL A 51 20.84 25.55 -7.58
CA VAL A 51 19.77 24.92 -6.79
C VAL A 51 20.31 24.47 -5.42
N GLU A 52 21.41 23.72 -5.39
CA GLU A 52 22.02 23.26 -4.12
C GLU A 52 22.47 24.45 -3.24
N GLN A 53 22.99 25.53 -3.83
CA GLN A 53 23.34 26.75 -3.07
C GLN A 53 22.11 27.43 -2.46
N GLN A 54 20.99 27.49 -3.19
CA GLN A 54 19.73 28.03 -2.68
C GLN A 54 19.18 27.15 -1.54
N THR A 55 19.23 25.82 -1.69
CA THR A 55 18.84 24.86 -0.64
C THR A 55 19.66 25.05 0.64
N ILE A 56 20.99 25.17 0.53
CA ILE A 56 21.87 25.43 1.67
C ILE A 56 21.48 26.74 2.38
N GLN A 57 21.22 27.80 1.61
CA GLN A 57 20.84 29.09 2.17
C GLN A 57 19.49 29.01 2.90
N ALA A 58 18.48 28.40 2.27
CA ALA A 58 17.16 28.24 2.86
C ALA A 58 17.19 27.38 4.14
N ASN A 59 17.93 26.27 4.13
CA ASN A 59 18.09 25.42 5.30
C ASN A 59 18.80 26.15 6.46
N LYS A 60 19.86 26.93 6.16
CA LYS A 60 20.57 27.73 7.17
C LYS A 60 19.70 28.84 7.75
N GLU A 61 18.84 29.46 6.95
CA GLU A 61 17.85 30.44 7.44
C GLU A 61 16.82 29.80 8.37
N MET A 62 16.34 28.60 8.03
CA MET A 62 15.42 27.83 8.88
C MET A 62 16.07 27.43 10.21
N LEU A 63 17.32 26.96 10.17
CA LEU A 63 18.10 26.64 11.38
C LEU A 63 18.35 27.88 12.25
N ALA A 64 18.59 29.04 11.62
CA ALA A 64 18.80 30.29 12.34
C ALA A 64 17.52 30.89 12.95
N SER A 65 16.33 30.47 12.47
CA SER A 65 15.05 30.98 12.97
C SER A 65 14.77 30.59 14.43
N GLY A 66 15.36 29.49 14.91
CA GLY A 66 15.21 29.01 16.30
C GLY A 66 13.81 28.48 16.64
N GLU A 67 12.92 28.32 15.66
CA GLU A 67 11.55 27.81 15.84
C GLU A 67 11.42 26.29 15.60
N LEU A 68 12.53 25.61 15.30
CA LEU A 68 12.55 24.20 14.92
C LEU A 68 12.54 23.27 16.14
N THR A 69 11.90 22.11 15.98
CA THR A 69 12.09 21.00 16.92
C THR A 69 13.50 20.42 16.77
N GLU A 70 13.94 19.62 17.74
CA GLU A 70 15.27 18.95 17.66
C GLU A 70 15.34 18.02 16.44
N GLU A 71 14.25 17.32 16.13
CA GLU A 71 14.12 16.45 14.95
C GLU A 71 14.17 17.24 13.63
N ASP A 72 13.43 18.34 13.54
CA ASP A 72 13.46 19.21 12.37
C ASP A 72 14.85 19.82 12.16
N SER A 73 15.52 20.21 13.25
CA SER A 73 16.88 20.77 13.21
C SER A 73 17.87 19.77 12.64
N VAL A 74 17.83 18.52 13.10
CA VAL A 74 18.68 17.43 12.57
C VAL A 74 18.40 17.21 11.08
N TYR A 75 17.13 17.18 10.66
CA TYR A 75 16.76 17.05 9.25
C TYR A 75 17.39 18.15 8.38
N PHE A 76 17.26 19.43 8.77
CA PHE A 76 17.83 20.54 7.99
C PHE A 76 19.37 20.55 8.01
N GLU A 77 20.00 20.14 9.11
CA GLU A 77 21.46 19.97 9.18
C GLU A 77 21.96 18.88 8.23
N GLU A 78 21.31 17.71 8.22
CA GLU A 78 21.63 16.60 7.32
C GLU A 78 21.46 16.99 5.86
N GLN A 79 20.34 17.62 5.50
CA GLN A 79 20.08 18.10 4.13
C GLN A 79 21.12 19.14 3.70
N THR A 80 21.54 20.02 4.61
CA THR A 80 22.62 20.99 4.34
C THR A 80 23.95 20.28 4.09
N ALA A 81 24.32 19.30 4.91
CA ALA A 81 25.55 18.53 4.76
C ALA A 81 25.59 17.74 3.44
N ILE A 82 24.46 17.14 3.04
CA ILE A 82 24.31 16.47 1.73
C ILE A 82 24.52 17.46 0.60
N SER A 83 23.86 18.63 0.65
CA SER A 83 23.97 19.66 -0.39
C SER A 83 25.42 20.20 -0.51
N GLU A 84 26.10 20.42 0.62
CA GLU A 84 27.51 20.82 0.65
C GLU A 84 28.42 19.72 0.06
N TYR A 85 28.15 18.45 0.38
CA TYR A 85 28.87 17.32 -0.20
C TYR A 85 28.70 17.21 -1.72
N ARG A 86 27.48 17.44 -2.24
CA ARG A 86 27.19 17.46 -3.67
C ARG A 86 28.03 18.51 -4.40
N LEU A 87 28.07 19.73 -3.87
CA LEU A 87 28.90 20.82 -4.42
C LEU A 87 30.40 20.52 -4.32
N ALA A 88 30.86 19.91 -3.23
CA ALA A 88 32.27 19.61 -3.02
C ALA A 88 32.79 18.46 -3.91
N ASN A 89 31.94 17.48 -4.23
CA ASN A 89 32.31 16.27 -4.98
C ASN A 89 31.78 16.25 -6.42
N ASP A 90 31.17 17.34 -6.90
CA ASP A 90 30.58 17.45 -8.24
C ASP A 90 29.54 16.35 -8.54
N VAL A 91 28.70 16.02 -7.53
CA VAL A 91 27.69 14.97 -7.61
C VAL A 91 26.30 15.60 -7.74
N PRO A 92 25.69 15.64 -8.95
CA PRO A 92 24.38 16.22 -9.14
C PRO A 92 23.29 15.42 -8.40
N SER A 93 22.32 16.13 -7.83
CA SER A 93 21.08 15.53 -7.31
C SER A 93 20.31 14.83 -8.43
N GLN A 94 19.59 13.76 -8.07
CA GLN A 94 18.57 13.27 -8.98
C GLN A 94 17.58 14.40 -9.23
N ARG A 95 17.22 14.62 -10.50
CA ARG A 95 16.07 15.46 -10.82
C ARG A 95 14.90 14.99 -9.96
N GLU A 96 14.25 15.91 -9.25
CA GLU A 96 13.12 15.59 -8.35
C GLU A 96 12.06 14.71 -9.04
N THR A 97 11.93 14.88 -10.35
CA THR A 97 11.06 14.14 -11.25
C THR A 97 11.83 13.08 -12.03
N SER A 98 12.05 11.92 -11.41
CA SER A 98 12.63 10.73 -12.04
C SER A 98 11.64 9.58 -12.15
N LEU A 99 11.96 8.55 -12.95
CA LEU A 99 11.18 7.30 -12.99
C LEU A 99 10.95 6.73 -11.59
N VAL A 100 12.00 6.69 -10.76
CA VAL A 100 11.92 6.06 -9.44
C VAL A 100 11.09 6.92 -8.49
N SER A 101 11.27 8.25 -8.52
CA SER A 101 10.43 9.19 -7.77
C SER A 101 8.93 9.03 -8.12
N PHE A 102 8.61 8.90 -9.42
CA PHE A 102 7.23 8.65 -9.84
C PHE A 102 6.69 7.28 -9.40
N MET A 103 7.52 6.23 -9.43
CA MET A 103 7.12 4.92 -8.91
C MET A 103 6.92 4.93 -7.38
N SER A 104 7.74 5.66 -6.64
CA SER A 104 7.56 5.90 -5.20
C SER A 104 6.29 6.70 -4.92
N PHE A 105 5.95 7.69 -5.74
CA PHE A 105 4.64 8.33 -5.66
C PHE A 105 3.50 7.32 -5.91
N ALA A 106 3.62 6.52 -6.96
CA ALA A 106 2.60 5.55 -7.35
C ALA A 106 2.43 4.38 -6.36
N SER A 107 3.44 4.08 -5.52
CA SER A 107 3.34 3.06 -4.47
C SER A 107 2.32 3.45 -3.39
N ASN A 108 2.09 4.74 -3.15
CA ASN A 108 1.01 5.22 -2.26
C ASN A 108 -0.39 4.82 -2.76
N LEU A 109 -0.53 4.55 -4.07
CA LEU A 109 -1.78 4.07 -4.65
C LEU A 109 -2.06 2.59 -4.32
N LEU A 110 -1.16 1.89 -3.62
CA LEU A 110 -1.42 0.56 -3.07
C LEU A 110 -2.63 0.54 -2.14
N THR A 111 -2.91 1.62 -1.42
CA THR A 111 -4.14 1.77 -0.62
C THR A 111 -5.38 1.60 -1.50
N LEU A 112 -5.40 2.21 -2.69
CA LEU A 112 -6.50 2.05 -3.64
C LEU A 112 -6.58 0.62 -4.19
N VAL A 113 -5.44 -0.03 -4.43
CA VAL A 113 -5.38 -1.45 -4.82
C VAL A 113 -5.97 -2.35 -3.74
N THR A 114 -5.66 -2.09 -2.47
CA THR A 114 -6.25 -2.77 -1.31
C THR A 114 -7.76 -2.57 -1.28
N LEU A 115 -8.26 -1.33 -1.48
CA LEU A 115 -9.69 -1.05 -1.54
C LEU A 115 -10.43 -1.83 -2.64
N PHE A 116 -9.87 -1.88 -3.85
CA PHE A 116 -10.48 -2.68 -4.94
C PHE A 116 -10.47 -4.18 -4.63
N THR A 117 -9.39 -4.67 -4.01
CA THR A 117 -9.29 -6.06 -3.59
C THR A 117 -10.30 -6.39 -2.49
N VAL A 118 -10.52 -5.48 -1.55
CA VAL A 118 -11.56 -5.56 -0.51
C VAL A 118 -12.96 -5.65 -1.13
N ILE A 119 -13.26 -4.87 -2.18
CA ILE A 119 -14.55 -4.96 -2.89
C ILE A 119 -14.75 -6.36 -3.50
N VAL A 120 -13.70 -6.92 -4.10
CA VAL A 120 -13.74 -8.29 -4.63
C VAL A 120 -13.88 -9.31 -3.51
N ALA A 121 -13.09 -9.20 -2.44
CA ALA A 121 -13.12 -10.09 -1.27
C ALA A 121 -14.51 -10.15 -0.62
N ALA A 122 -15.11 -8.97 -0.40
CA ALA A 122 -16.44 -8.82 0.15
C ALA A 122 -17.53 -9.43 -0.75
N SER A 123 -17.42 -9.23 -2.07
CA SER A 123 -18.46 -9.62 -3.03
C SER A 123 -18.36 -11.05 -3.53
N ILE A 124 -17.17 -11.68 -3.55
CA ILE A 124 -16.96 -12.97 -4.21
C ILE A 124 -17.75 -14.12 -3.56
N VAL A 125 -18.03 -14.01 -2.26
CA VAL A 125 -18.89 -14.95 -1.52
C VAL A 125 -20.32 -14.41 -1.40
N SER A 126 -20.49 -13.17 -0.95
CA SER A 126 -21.82 -12.59 -0.68
C SER A 126 -22.72 -12.49 -1.92
N SER A 127 -22.15 -12.22 -3.11
CA SER A 127 -22.94 -12.10 -4.35
C SER A 127 -23.55 -13.43 -4.82
N GLU A 128 -23.00 -14.58 -4.42
CA GLU A 128 -23.57 -15.89 -4.75
C GLU A 128 -24.82 -16.18 -3.91
N PHE A 129 -24.90 -15.62 -2.70
CA PHE A 129 -26.08 -15.71 -1.86
C PHE A 129 -27.21 -14.80 -2.36
N SER A 130 -26.89 -13.58 -2.77
CA SER A 130 -27.90 -12.64 -3.28
C SER A 130 -28.47 -13.04 -4.64
N THR A 131 -27.68 -13.67 -5.51
CA THR A 131 -28.12 -14.13 -6.83
C THR A 131 -28.72 -15.54 -6.84
N GLY A 132 -28.71 -16.25 -5.70
CA GLY A 132 -29.24 -17.61 -5.58
C GLY A 132 -28.40 -18.70 -6.25
N THR A 133 -27.27 -18.35 -6.87
CA THR A 133 -26.34 -19.28 -7.55
C THR A 133 -25.66 -20.24 -6.57
N ILE A 134 -25.65 -19.92 -5.27
CA ILE A 134 -25.18 -20.82 -4.22
C ILE A 134 -25.85 -22.20 -4.29
N LYS A 135 -27.16 -22.26 -4.62
CA LYS A 135 -27.91 -23.53 -4.70
C LYS A 135 -27.38 -24.43 -5.83
N MET A 136 -27.04 -23.86 -6.99
CA MET A 136 -26.43 -24.60 -8.11
C MET A 136 -25.00 -25.03 -7.81
N LEU A 137 -24.30 -24.29 -6.95
CA LEU A 137 -22.95 -24.60 -6.52
C LEU A 137 -22.94 -25.79 -5.55
N LEU A 138 -23.95 -25.87 -4.67
CA LEU A 138 -24.11 -26.91 -3.66
C LEU A 138 -24.56 -28.26 -4.21
N THR A 139 -25.13 -28.34 -5.42
CA THR A 139 -25.48 -29.62 -6.07
C THR A 139 -24.29 -30.32 -6.75
N ARG A 140 -23.14 -29.64 -6.88
CA ARG A 140 -21.93 -30.22 -7.46
C ARG A 140 -21.19 -31.09 -6.42
N PRO A 141 -20.61 -32.24 -6.80
CA PRO A 141 -19.89 -33.13 -5.89
C PRO A 141 -18.47 -32.61 -5.57
N ILE A 142 -18.38 -31.38 -5.05
CA ILE A 142 -17.12 -30.69 -4.73
C ILE A 142 -17.17 -30.27 -3.27
N SER A 143 -16.08 -30.47 -2.53
CA SER A 143 -16.05 -30.06 -1.12
C SER A 143 -16.17 -28.54 -0.98
N ARG A 144 -17.00 -28.10 -0.04
CA ARG A 144 -17.25 -26.67 0.25
C ARG A 144 -15.98 -25.91 0.60
N MET A 145 -15.06 -26.58 1.31
CA MET A 145 -13.70 -26.10 1.57
C MET A 145 -13.00 -25.69 0.27
N LYS A 146 -12.96 -26.58 -0.74
CA LYS A 146 -12.28 -26.32 -2.01
C LYS A 146 -12.91 -25.14 -2.76
N VAL A 147 -14.23 -24.97 -2.67
CA VAL A 147 -14.93 -23.82 -3.26
C VAL A 147 -14.50 -22.53 -2.58
N LEU A 148 -14.58 -22.47 -1.24
CA LEU A 148 -14.23 -21.26 -0.50
C LEU A 148 -12.74 -20.91 -0.65
N THR A 149 -11.85 -21.90 -0.61
CA THR A 149 -10.41 -21.72 -0.88
C THR A 149 -10.16 -21.20 -2.30
N SER A 150 -10.88 -21.71 -3.31
CA SER A 150 -10.73 -21.20 -4.68
C SER A 150 -11.13 -19.73 -4.81
N LYS A 151 -12.17 -19.30 -4.10
CA LYS A 151 -12.59 -17.89 -4.05
C LYS A 151 -11.54 -17.04 -3.36
N LEU A 152 -11.08 -17.46 -2.17
CA LEU A 152 -10.03 -16.76 -1.44
C LEU A 152 -8.76 -16.57 -2.29
N LEU A 153 -8.27 -17.64 -2.91
CA LEU A 153 -7.10 -17.59 -3.80
C LEU A 153 -7.35 -16.68 -5.01
N THR A 154 -8.53 -16.73 -5.62
CA THR A 154 -8.88 -15.86 -6.76
C THR A 154 -8.86 -14.39 -6.34
N THR A 155 -9.36 -14.05 -5.15
CA THR A 155 -9.29 -12.69 -4.59
C THR A 155 -7.85 -12.22 -4.45
N PHE A 156 -6.97 -13.02 -3.84
CA PHE A 156 -5.56 -12.67 -3.69
C PHE A 156 -4.84 -12.54 -5.03
N LEU A 157 -5.08 -13.46 -5.96
CA LEU A 157 -4.53 -13.38 -7.31
C LEU A 157 -4.99 -12.12 -8.04
N PHE A 158 -6.24 -11.70 -7.84
CA PHE A 158 -6.77 -10.49 -8.46
C PHE A 158 -6.12 -9.23 -7.86
N GLY A 159 -5.97 -9.17 -6.54
CA GLY A 159 -5.25 -8.07 -5.90
C GLY A 159 -3.78 -8.01 -6.31
N LEU A 160 -3.08 -9.16 -6.39
CA LEU A 160 -1.70 -9.22 -6.89
C LEU A 160 -1.61 -8.75 -8.35
N PHE A 161 -2.59 -9.11 -9.18
CA PHE A 161 -2.69 -8.58 -10.55
C PHE A 161 -2.81 -7.05 -10.56
N LEU A 162 -3.63 -6.45 -9.69
CA LEU A 162 -3.74 -4.99 -9.59
C LEU A 162 -2.43 -4.34 -9.09
N VAL A 163 -1.71 -4.98 -8.15
CA VAL A 163 -0.36 -4.53 -7.75
C VAL A 163 0.60 -4.56 -8.93
N THR A 164 0.59 -5.63 -9.73
CA THR A 164 1.40 -5.70 -10.95
C THR A 164 1.01 -4.61 -11.95
N VAL A 165 -0.28 -4.35 -12.15
CA VAL A 165 -0.74 -3.25 -13.01
C VAL A 165 -0.24 -1.91 -12.48
N ASN A 166 -0.30 -1.66 -11.17
CA ASN A 166 0.23 -0.43 -10.57
C ASN A 166 1.73 -0.26 -10.88
N ILE A 167 2.55 -1.28 -10.62
CA ILE A 167 4.00 -1.25 -10.86
C ILE A 167 4.32 -1.07 -12.36
N VAL A 168 3.68 -1.83 -13.24
CA VAL A 168 3.98 -1.80 -14.68
C VAL A 168 3.56 -0.47 -15.29
N VAL A 169 2.38 0.05 -14.94
CA VAL A 169 1.87 1.31 -15.48
C VAL A 169 2.67 2.48 -14.91
N SER A 170 3.01 2.47 -13.62
CA SER A 170 3.84 3.53 -13.02
C SER A 170 5.24 3.54 -13.62
N ALA A 171 5.88 2.38 -13.79
CA ALA A 171 7.17 2.28 -14.45
C ALA A 171 7.12 2.76 -15.91
N PHE A 172 6.08 2.37 -16.66
CA PHE A 172 5.91 2.79 -18.06
C PHE A 172 5.69 4.30 -18.19
N VAL A 173 4.78 4.87 -17.40
CA VAL A 173 4.50 6.31 -17.39
C VAL A 173 5.72 7.09 -16.89
N GLY A 174 6.37 6.61 -15.84
CA GLY A 174 7.58 7.22 -15.28
C GLY A 174 8.72 7.26 -16.30
N LEU A 175 8.95 6.16 -17.00
CA LEU A 175 9.95 6.09 -18.07
C LEU A 175 9.62 7.03 -19.22
N LEU A 176 8.37 7.07 -19.66
CA LEU A 176 7.94 7.86 -20.81
C LEU A 176 8.01 9.37 -20.53
N LEU A 177 7.57 9.80 -19.34
CA LEU A 177 7.46 11.23 -19.00
C LEU A 177 8.75 11.80 -18.38
N PHE A 178 9.44 11.04 -17.54
CA PHE A 178 10.55 11.53 -16.72
C PHE A 178 11.91 10.90 -17.07
N GLY A 179 11.91 9.70 -17.65
CA GLY A 179 13.14 8.98 -18.01
C GLY A 179 13.88 8.39 -16.81
N ILE A 180 15.00 7.72 -17.09
CA ILE A 180 15.89 7.18 -16.06
C ILE A 180 16.71 8.36 -15.52
N GLY A 181 16.51 8.72 -14.25
CA GLY A 181 17.21 9.84 -13.63
C GLY A 181 18.73 9.72 -13.78
N THR A 182 19.42 10.84 -13.99
CA THR A 182 20.87 10.88 -14.27
C THR A 182 21.72 11.28 -13.06
N GLY A 183 21.13 11.37 -11.87
CA GLY A 183 21.81 11.76 -10.63
C GLY A 183 21.82 10.64 -9.59
N VAL A 184 22.44 10.93 -8.44
CA VAL A 184 22.54 9.99 -7.32
C VAL A 184 21.75 10.53 -6.13
N GLU A 185 20.89 9.70 -5.55
CA GLU A 185 20.21 10.02 -4.29
C GLU A 185 21.16 9.69 -3.15
N LEU A 186 21.34 10.62 -2.21
CA LEU A 186 22.30 10.48 -1.11
C LEU A 186 21.53 10.52 0.21
N GLU A 187 21.98 9.73 1.17
CA GLU A 187 21.47 9.74 2.55
C GLU A 187 22.61 9.66 3.55
N ILE A 188 22.37 10.07 4.79
CA ILE A 188 23.34 9.95 5.87
C ILE A 188 22.99 8.71 6.70
N VAL A 189 23.89 7.73 6.73
CA VAL A 189 23.79 6.54 7.56
C VAL A 189 24.99 6.49 8.49
N ASP A 190 24.75 6.45 9.80
CA ASP A 190 25.80 6.46 10.83
C ASP A 190 26.81 7.62 10.68
N GLY A 191 26.33 8.79 10.24
CA GLY A 191 27.15 9.99 10.04
C GLY A 191 28.00 9.97 8.75
N GLN A 192 27.79 9.00 7.86
CA GLN A 192 28.45 8.94 6.54
C GLN A 192 27.45 9.17 5.42
N ILE A 193 27.83 9.99 4.44
CA ILE A 193 27.03 10.22 3.24
C ILE A 193 27.24 9.04 2.28
N VAL A 194 26.16 8.32 1.99
CA VAL A 194 26.15 7.14 1.13
C VAL A 194 25.11 7.27 0.02
N GLU A 195 25.29 6.52 -1.06
CA GLU A 195 24.29 6.41 -2.13
C GLU A 195 23.10 5.59 -1.64
N LYS A 196 21.90 6.16 -1.74
CA LYS A 196 20.65 5.55 -1.32
C LYS A 196 20.23 4.47 -2.32
N ALA A 197 19.91 3.28 -1.80
CA ALA A 197 19.42 2.15 -2.59
C ALA A 197 17.92 2.29 -2.92
N VAL A 198 17.54 3.32 -3.69
CA VAL A 198 16.13 3.71 -3.89
C VAL A 198 15.25 2.58 -4.44
N TRP A 199 15.81 1.69 -5.27
CA TRP A 199 15.08 0.53 -5.80
C TRP A 199 14.82 -0.55 -4.73
N GLU A 200 15.74 -0.74 -3.80
CA GLU A 200 15.59 -1.67 -2.69
C GLU A 200 14.56 -1.16 -1.70
N ASP A 201 14.60 0.14 -1.38
CA ASP A 201 13.60 0.79 -0.54
C ASP A 201 12.20 0.66 -1.13
N LEU A 202 12.05 0.92 -2.43
CA LEU A 202 10.77 0.80 -3.12
C LEU A 202 10.26 -0.65 -3.07
N ALA A 203 11.13 -1.64 -3.36
CA ALA A 203 10.78 -3.05 -3.29
C ALA A 203 10.37 -3.45 -1.87
N TYR A 204 11.10 -2.98 -0.86
CA TYR A 204 10.82 -3.28 0.53
C TYR A 204 9.50 -2.63 0.99
N TYR A 205 9.21 -1.39 0.56
CA TYR A 205 7.93 -0.75 0.77
C TYR A 205 6.76 -1.59 0.23
N TYR A 206 6.83 -2.05 -1.02
CA TYR A 206 5.80 -2.94 -1.60
C TYR A 206 5.58 -4.22 -0.78
N VAL A 207 6.67 -4.80 -0.24
CA VAL A 207 6.59 -5.99 0.62
C VAL A 207 5.89 -5.67 1.95
N LEU A 208 6.25 -4.57 2.60
CA LEU A 208 5.68 -4.16 3.89
C LEU A 208 4.21 -3.74 3.76
N SER A 209 3.82 -3.02 2.70
CA SER A 209 2.42 -2.73 2.40
C SER A 209 1.55 -3.98 2.21
N GLY A 210 2.18 -5.14 2.00
CA GLY A 210 1.51 -6.44 1.96
C GLY A 210 0.78 -6.80 3.26
N GLY A 211 1.24 -6.29 4.42
CA GLY A 211 0.59 -6.53 5.72
C GLY A 211 -0.87 -6.08 5.75
N ASP A 212 -1.10 -4.80 5.50
CA ASP A 212 -2.45 -4.22 5.48
C ASP A 212 -3.27 -4.83 4.34
N PHE A 213 -2.68 -4.95 3.15
CA PHE A 213 -3.33 -5.58 2.00
C PHE A 213 -3.91 -6.96 2.34
N VAL A 214 -3.11 -7.82 2.98
CA VAL A 214 -3.54 -9.18 3.36
C VAL A 214 -4.63 -9.11 4.42
N MET A 215 -4.44 -8.34 5.49
CA MET A 215 -5.38 -8.31 6.60
C MET A 215 -6.73 -7.69 6.23
N SER A 216 -6.71 -6.56 5.51
CA SER A 216 -7.91 -5.91 5.00
C SER A 216 -8.68 -6.82 4.04
N THR A 217 -7.98 -7.56 3.17
CA THR A 217 -8.60 -8.57 2.28
C THR A 217 -9.23 -9.72 3.06
N LEU A 218 -8.54 -10.28 4.07
CA LEU A 218 -9.06 -11.36 4.90
C LEU A 218 -10.26 -10.92 5.73
N PHE A 219 -10.22 -9.71 6.30
CA PHE A 219 -11.32 -9.15 7.06
C PHE A 219 -12.56 -8.94 6.18
N ALA A 220 -12.39 -8.35 4.99
CA ALA A 220 -13.48 -8.19 4.03
C ALA A 220 -14.08 -9.53 3.59
N PHE A 221 -13.24 -10.53 3.36
CA PHE A 221 -13.67 -11.90 3.03
C PHE A 221 -14.45 -12.55 4.18
N LEU A 222 -13.99 -12.37 5.42
CA LEU A 222 -14.68 -12.80 6.63
C LEU A 222 -16.07 -12.20 6.72
N VAL A 223 -16.17 -10.87 6.70
CA VAL A 223 -17.48 -10.19 6.84
C VAL A 223 -18.40 -10.56 5.67
N GLY A 224 -17.87 -10.61 4.45
CA GLY A 224 -18.63 -10.97 3.25
C GLY A 224 -19.18 -12.40 3.30
N SER A 225 -18.39 -13.35 3.83
CA SER A 225 -18.80 -14.75 3.96
C SER A 225 -19.76 -14.98 5.12
N VAL A 226 -19.54 -14.34 6.27
CA VAL A 226 -20.33 -14.53 7.49
C VAL A 226 -21.70 -13.85 7.40
N PHE A 227 -21.72 -12.59 6.95
CA PHE A 227 -22.93 -11.77 6.91
C PHE A 227 -23.66 -11.84 5.57
N ARG A 228 -23.05 -12.44 4.53
CA ARG A 228 -23.63 -12.58 3.18
C ARG A 228 -24.06 -11.23 2.57
N SER A 229 -23.42 -10.14 3.00
CA SER A 229 -23.70 -8.78 2.54
C SER A 229 -22.40 -8.13 2.06
N SER A 230 -22.31 -7.87 0.76
CA SER A 230 -21.18 -7.16 0.16
C SER A 230 -21.07 -5.74 0.70
N SER A 231 -22.19 -5.01 0.78
CA SER A 231 -22.21 -3.63 1.26
C SER A 231 -21.72 -3.48 2.69
N LEU A 232 -22.13 -4.41 3.58
CA LEU A 232 -21.67 -4.39 4.98
C LEU A 232 -20.16 -4.68 5.07
N ALA A 233 -19.69 -5.68 4.34
CA ALA A 233 -18.27 -6.06 4.33
C ALA A 233 -17.37 -4.97 3.76
N ILE A 234 -17.78 -4.34 2.67
CA ILE A 234 -17.08 -3.19 2.09
C ILE A 234 -17.06 -2.04 3.08
N GLY A 235 -18.23 -1.65 3.61
CA GLY A 235 -18.36 -0.50 4.51
C GLY A 235 -17.55 -0.65 5.79
N LEU A 236 -17.61 -1.81 6.45
CA LEU A 236 -16.84 -2.07 7.68
C LEU A 236 -15.33 -2.08 7.42
N THR A 237 -14.88 -2.70 6.33
CA THR A 237 -13.46 -2.74 6.01
C THR A 237 -12.95 -1.34 5.67
N MET A 238 -13.66 -0.58 4.83
CA MET A 238 -13.31 0.80 4.51
C MET A 238 -13.29 1.70 5.74
N PHE A 239 -14.28 1.56 6.62
CA PHE A 239 -14.31 2.30 7.88
C PHE A 239 -13.05 2.02 8.70
N LEU A 240 -12.65 0.76 8.85
CA LEU A 240 -11.44 0.40 9.59
C LEU A 240 -10.16 0.84 8.88
N SER A 241 -10.07 0.78 7.55
CA SER A 241 -8.89 1.26 6.82
C SER A 241 -8.66 2.77 6.99
N PHE A 242 -9.73 3.58 7.01
CA PHE A 242 -9.61 5.04 7.18
C PHE A 242 -9.51 5.49 8.64
N THR A 243 -10.17 4.78 9.57
CA THR A 243 -10.20 5.18 10.99
C THR A 243 -9.25 4.37 11.86
N GLY A 244 -8.62 3.31 11.33
CA GLY A 244 -7.77 2.39 12.07
C GLY A 244 -6.60 3.10 12.77
N GLY A 245 -5.87 3.95 12.04
CA GLY A 245 -4.80 4.76 12.62
C GLY A 245 -5.29 5.69 13.74
N MET A 246 -6.45 6.33 13.58
CA MET A 246 -7.06 7.15 14.63
C MET A 246 -7.46 6.31 15.84
N ILE A 247 -8.04 5.13 15.62
CA ILE A 247 -8.40 4.20 16.70
C ILE A 247 -7.15 3.78 17.48
N VAL A 248 -6.06 3.44 16.80
CA VAL A 248 -4.77 3.10 17.42
C VAL A 248 -4.22 4.29 18.20
N MET A 249 -4.23 5.49 17.62
CA MET A 249 -3.80 6.72 18.28
C MET A 249 -4.60 7.02 19.56
N PHE A 250 -5.93 6.93 19.52
CA PHE A 250 -6.76 7.16 20.72
C PHE A 250 -6.57 6.08 21.79
N LEU A 251 -6.22 4.87 21.38
CA LEU A 251 -6.00 3.74 22.26
C LEU A 251 -4.54 3.55 22.68
N SER A 252 -3.59 4.35 22.17
CA SER A 252 -2.16 4.22 22.42
C SER A 252 -1.81 4.23 23.92
N ARG A 253 -2.61 4.96 24.72
CA ARG A 253 -2.51 5.02 26.18
C ARG A 253 -2.91 3.74 26.93
N TYR A 254 -3.44 2.73 26.25
CA TYR A 254 -3.88 1.46 26.86
C TYR A 254 -3.07 0.29 26.32
N ASP A 255 -2.58 -0.59 27.20
CA ASP A 255 -1.76 -1.74 26.81
C ASP A 255 -2.46 -2.71 25.83
N ILE A 256 -3.79 -2.73 25.82
CA ILE A 256 -4.58 -3.59 24.93
C ILE A 256 -4.37 -3.26 23.45
N VAL A 257 -3.96 -2.04 23.12
CA VAL A 257 -3.74 -1.60 21.73
C VAL A 257 -2.67 -2.44 21.04
N LYS A 258 -1.70 -2.97 21.79
CA LYS A 258 -0.62 -3.85 21.31
C LYS A 258 -1.10 -5.21 20.81
N TYR A 259 -2.37 -5.55 21.04
CA TYR A 259 -2.95 -6.82 20.60
C TYR A 259 -4.02 -6.63 19.52
N ILE A 260 -4.24 -5.40 19.06
CA ILE A 260 -5.20 -5.10 17.99
C ILE A 260 -4.46 -5.22 16.65
N TRP A 261 -4.97 -6.02 15.73
CA TRP A 261 -4.33 -6.21 14.41
C TRP A 261 -4.12 -4.91 13.63
N LEU A 262 -4.98 -3.89 13.82
CA LEU A 262 -4.85 -2.57 13.20
C LEU A 262 -3.52 -1.89 13.55
N THR A 263 -3.03 -2.05 14.78
CA THR A 263 -1.74 -1.53 15.26
C THR A 263 -0.55 -2.09 14.46
N HIS A 264 -0.72 -3.28 13.89
CA HIS A 264 0.34 -4.01 13.20
C HIS A 264 0.12 -4.09 11.69
N SER A 265 -1.05 -3.67 11.20
CA SER A 265 -1.46 -3.85 9.80
C SER A 265 -0.56 -3.09 8.84
N ASP A 266 -0.22 -1.85 9.18
CA ASP A 266 0.79 -1.09 8.47
C ASP A 266 2.18 -1.52 8.94
N LEU A 267 2.88 -2.31 8.12
CA LEU A 267 4.27 -2.68 8.41
C LEU A 267 5.27 -1.63 7.89
N THR A 268 4.82 -0.63 7.13
CA THR A 268 5.71 0.43 6.62
C THR A 268 6.21 1.36 7.74
N GLN A 269 5.54 1.37 8.90
CA GLN A 269 6.04 2.03 10.13
C GLN A 269 7.45 1.55 10.56
N TYR A 270 7.83 0.31 10.22
CA TYR A 270 9.17 -0.22 10.52
C TYR A 270 10.27 0.33 9.61
N LEU A 271 9.91 0.92 8.47
CA LEU A 271 10.85 1.65 7.62
C LEU A 271 11.12 3.06 8.16
N GLN A 272 10.07 3.70 8.66
CA GLN A 272 10.11 5.10 9.07
C GLN A 272 10.63 5.27 10.50
N GLY A 273 10.55 4.22 11.34
CA GLY A 273 10.91 4.30 12.76
C GLY A 273 9.90 5.05 13.62
N ASP A 274 8.84 5.59 13.01
CA ASP A 274 7.75 6.28 13.69
C ASP A 274 6.68 5.28 14.14
N PHE A 275 6.70 4.97 15.44
CA PHE A 275 5.76 4.05 16.06
C PHE A 275 4.75 4.81 16.92
N MET A 276 3.47 4.73 16.54
CA MET A 276 2.37 5.27 17.36
C MET A 276 2.21 4.54 18.72
N VAL A 277 2.78 3.34 18.84
CA VAL A 277 2.68 2.49 20.03
C VAL A 277 4.07 1.99 20.39
N GLU A 278 4.54 2.32 21.60
CA GLU A 278 5.85 1.92 22.07
C GLU A 278 5.98 0.41 22.31
N GLY A 279 7.17 -0.13 22.04
CA GLY A 279 7.54 -1.50 22.35
C GLY A 279 6.98 -2.55 21.38
N ILE A 280 6.52 -2.15 20.19
CA ILE A 280 6.17 -3.07 19.11
C ILE A 280 7.41 -3.41 18.27
N THR A 281 7.60 -4.68 17.97
CA THR A 281 8.72 -5.17 17.14
C THR A 281 8.18 -5.90 15.91
N MET A 282 8.97 -5.95 14.84
CA MET A 282 8.55 -6.62 13.59
C MET A 282 8.10 -8.08 13.81
N PRO A 283 8.82 -8.94 14.59
CA PRO A 283 8.35 -10.30 14.86
C PRO A 283 7.05 -10.36 15.68
N PHE A 284 6.86 -9.41 16.61
CA PHE A 284 5.64 -9.31 17.39
C PHE A 284 4.44 -8.97 16.50
N SER A 285 4.60 -7.97 15.62
CA SER A 285 3.59 -7.59 14.63
C SER A 285 3.18 -8.75 13.73
N LEU A 286 4.16 -9.44 13.14
CA LEU A 286 3.89 -10.61 12.29
C LEU A 286 3.16 -11.74 13.05
N THR A 287 3.47 -11.93 14.33
CA THR A 287 2.79 -12.91 15.19
C THR A 287 1.32 -12.53 15.40
N ILE A 288 1.04 -11.28 15.76
CA ILE A 288 -0.34 -10.81 15.97
C ILE A 288 -1.15 -10.90 14.66
N LEU A 289 -0.60 -10.43 13.54
CA LEU A 289 -1.25 -10.53 12.23
C LEU A 289 -1.58 -11.98 11.86
N THR A 290 -0.64 -12.90 12.10
CA THR A 290 -0.86 -14.33 11.83
C THR A 290 -1.99 -14.91 12.68
N ILE A 291 -2.05 -14.58 13.97
CA ILE A 291 -3.13 -15.03 14.87
C ILE A 291 -4.49 -14.55 14.36
N TYR A 292 -4.61 -13.26 14.01
CA TYR A 292 -5.86 -12.70 13.50
C TYR A 292 -6.23 -13.27 12.11
N ALA A 293 -5.26 -13.46 11.23
CA ALA A 293 -5.47 -14.10 9.93
C ALA A 293 -6.05 -15.51 10.08
N ILE A 294 -5.48 -16.33 10.97
CA ILE A 294 -5.99 -17.67 11.28
C ILE A 294 -7.42 -17.56 11.83
N LEU A 295 -7.67 -16.65 12.78
CA LEU A 295 -9.00 -16.44 13.36
C LEU A 295 -10.03 -16.06 12.29
N PHE A 296 -9.71 -15.12 11.39
CA PHE A 296 -10.58 -14.71 10.29
C PHE A 296 -10.89 -15.88 9.36
N LEU A 297 -9.89 -16.69 9.01
CA LEU A 297 -10.08 -17.87 8.17
C LEU A 297 -10.94 -18.92 8.88
N VAL A 298 -10.65 -19.25 10.13
CA VAL A 298 -11.42 -20.26 10.90
C VAL A 298 -12.89 -19.87 10.98
N ILE A 299 -13.21 -18.61 11.30
CA ILE A 299 -14.61 -18.14 11.37
C ILE A 299 -15.28 -18.19 9.99
N SER A 300 -14.58 -17.73 8.95
CA SER A 300 -15.11 -17.75 7.57
C SER A 300 -15.47 -19.16 7.11
N TYR A 301 -14.53 -20.10 7.27
CA TYR A 301 -14.68 -21.48 6.81
C TYR A 301 -15.73 -22.24 7.63
N THR A 302 -15.70 -22.13 8.96
CA THR A 302 -16.69 -22.82 9.81
C THR A 302 -18.11 -22.33 9.54
N THR A 303 -18.30 -21.02 9.35
CA THR A 303 -19.60 -20.42 9.03
C THR A 303 -20.12 -20.89 7.67
N PHE A 304 -19.26 -20.89 6.65
CA PHE A 304 -19.62 -21.33 5.30
C PHE A 304 -20.00 -22.82 5.25
N ILE A 305 -19.27 -23.68 5.98
CA ILE A 305 -19.58 -25.12 5.99
C ILE A 305 -20.88 -25.42 6.74
N LYS A 306 -21.03 -24.90 7.97
CA LYS A 306 -22.12 -25.28 8.88
C LYS A 306 -23.48 -24.77 8.41
N ARG A 307 -23.57 -23.53 7.91
CA ARG A 307 -24.86 -22.90 7.58
C ARG A 307 -25.49 -23.38 6.27
N ASP A 308 -24.71 -23.99 5.37
CA ASP A 308 -25.23 -24.58 4.13
C ASP A 308 -25.66 -26.06 4.31
N VAL A 309 -25.58 -26.63 5.52
CA VAL A 309 -26.19 -27.95 5.84
C VAL A 309 -27.67 -27.81 6.18
N THR A 310 -28.10 -26.62 6.60
CA THR A 310 -29.42 -26.34 7.16
C THR A 310 -30.37 -25.61 6.20
N ALA A 311 -29.98 -25.42 4.93
CA ALA A 311 -30.70 -24.63 3.93
C ALA A 311 -31.08 -25.46 2.69
#